data_AF-A0A959DZE3-F1
#
_entry.id   AF-A0A959DZE3-F1
#
_cell.length_a   1.000
_cell.length_b   1.000
_cell.length_c   1.000
_cell.angle_alpha   90.00
_cell.angle_beta   90.00
_cell.angle_gamma   90.00
#
_symmetry.space_group_name_H-M   'P 1'
#
loop_
_entity.id
_entity.type
_entity.pdbx_description
1 polymer ?
#
loop_
_entity_poly.entity_id
_entity_poly.type
_entity_poly.pdbx_seq_one_letter_code
_entity_poly.pdbx_strand_id
1 'polypeptide(L)'
;MYRILLFSLSILAIAACGKTGGNSGESAMTQMLTRTPWRFDDRTTLQESGKLELNDYLREGVQATTTRFRDAFFEFKADSTLTITTKEEVRTGKWMWTKFEGKPAVIFQFDGTRNSPVPVDTLGDNILVLGINQAEGTYFKRYFSPVDPKE
;
A
#
# COMPACT_ATOMS: atom_id res chain seq x y z
N MET A 1 -2.39 -32.33 3.61
CA MET A 1 -2.04 -31.84 2.26
C MET A 1 -3.31 -31.21 1.68
N TYR A 2 -3.20 -30.14 0.87
CA TYR A 2 -4.20 -29.07 0.62
C TYR A 2 -4.19 -27.98 1.72
N ARG A 3 -4.20 -26.68 1.44
CA ARG A 3 -4.85 -25.95 0.33
C ARG A 3 -4.00 -24.78 -0.18
N ILE A 4 -4.05 -24.58 -1.49
CA ILE A 4 -3.65 -23.37 -2.20
C ILE A 4 -4.47 -22.20 -1.62
N LEU A 5 -3.81 -21.25 -0.95
CA LEU A 5 -4.40 -19.97 -0.57
C LEU A 5 -4.29 -19.01 -1.76
N LEU A 6 -5.23 -19.17 -2.70
CA LEU A 6 -5.56 -18.13 -3.66
C LEU A 6 -6.20 -16.98 -2.86
N PHE A 7 -5.42 -15.94 -2.56
CA PHE A 7 -5.99 -14.70 -2.05
C PHE A 7 -6.73 -14.00 -3.19
N SER A 8 -8.03 -14.28 -3.30
CA SER A 8 -8.93 -13.51 -4.15
C SER A 8 -9.13 -12.13 -3.52
N LEU A 9 -8.51 -11.12 -4.14
CA LEU A 9 -8.72 -9.71 -3.81
C LEU A 9 -10.17 -9.32 -4.21
N SER A 10 -11.13 -9.64 -3.35
CA SER A 10 -12.56 -9.42 -3.60
C SER A 10 -12.97 -8.06 -3.05
N ILE A 11 -13.15 -7.05 -3.91
CA ILE A 11 -13.46 -5.66 -3.51
C ILE A 11 -14.82 -5.23 -4.09
N LEU A 12 -15.95 -5.56 -3.46
CA LEU A 12 -17.25 -5.06 -3.92
C LEU A 12 -17.31 -3.51 -3.82
N ALA A 13 -17.89 -2.88 -4.84
CA ALA A 13 -17.74 -1.46 -5.23
C ALA A 13 -18.71 -0.48 -4.52
N ILE A 14 -18.47 0.84 -4.62
CA ILE A 14 -19.39 1.91 -5.11
C ILE A 14 -18.61 3.24 -5.29
N ALA A 15 -19.05 4.03 -6.27
CA ALA A 15 -18.42 5.21 -6.85
C ALA A 15 -18.68 6.53 -6.10
N ALA A 16 -17.84 7.53 -6.36
CA ALA A 16 -18.26 8.94 -6.38
C ALA A 16 -17.44 9.73 -7.43
N CYS A 17 -18.12 10.24 -8.45
CA CYS A 17 -17.62 11.22 -9.40
C CYS A 17 -17.31 12.55 -8.69
N GLY A 18 -16.21 13.20 -9.05
CA GLY A 18 -15.89 14.56 -8.58
C GLY A 18 -14.79 15.18 -9.44
N LYS A 19 -15.13 16.28 -10.12
CA LYS A 19 -14.33 17.02 -11.09
C LYS A 19 -13.02 17.60 -10.51
N THR A 20 -11.96 17.51 -11.33
CA THR A 20 -10.80 18.42 -11.52
C THR A 20 -10.28 19.27 -10.36
N GLY A 21 -8.97 19.13 -10.07
CA GLY A 21 -8.18 20.19 -9.44
C GLY A 21 -6.84 19.73 -8.86
N GLY A 22 -5.73 20.16 -9.47
CA GLY A 22 -4.43 20.34 -8.78
C GLY A 22 -3.28 19.38 -9.15
N ASN A 23 -2.52 19.71 -10.20
CA ASN A 23 -1.30 19.03 -10.67
C ASN A 23 -0.06 19.16 -9.75
N SER A 24 -0.10 19.97 -8.69
CA SER A 24 1.10 20.24 -7.87
C SER A 24 1.41 19.11 -6.87
N GLY A 25 0.38 18.49 -6.28
CA GLY A 25 0.55 17.42 -5.28
C GLY A 25 0.95 16.08 -5.90
N GLU A 26 0.45 15.77 -7.10
CA GLU A 26 0.77 14.52 -7.81
C GLU A 26 2.24 14.46 -8.22
N SER A 27 2.79 15.57 -8.71
CA SER A 27 4.20 15.67 -9.09
C SER A 27 5.13 15.49 -7.89
N ALA A 28 4.85 16.17 -6.77
CA ALA A 28 5.65 16.07 -5.55
C ALA A 28 5.63 14.65 -4.97
N MET A 29 4.46 14.01 -4.91
CA MET A 29 4.32 12.66 -4.37
C MET A 29 4.92 11.60 -5.30
N THR A 30 4.79 11.77 -6.63
CA THR A 30 5.51 10.94 -7.61
C THR A 30 7.00 11.02 -7.39
N GLN A 31 7.56 12.23 -7.30
CA GLN A 31 8.99 12.42 -7.04
C GLN A 31 9.42 11.75 -5.73
N MET A 32 8.62 11.89 -4.67
CA MET A 32 8.89 11.25 -3.38
C MET A 32 8.95 9.72 -3.53
N LEU A 33 7.89 9.11 -4.11
CA LEU A 33 7.81 7.66 -4.28
C LEU A 33 8.97 7.11 -5.12
N THR A 34 9.35 7.81 -6.19
CA THR A 34 10.36 7.32 -7.14
C THR A 34 11.80 7.63 -6.76
N ARG A 35 12.04 8.45 -5.72
CA ARG A 35 13.39 8.87 -5.35
C ARG A 35 14.20 7.77 -4.69
N THR A 36 13.53 6.88 -3.95
CA THR A 36 14.20 5.83 -3.21
C THR A 36 13.30 4.61 -3.03
N PRO A 37 13.85 3.39 -2.87
CA PRO A 37 13.08 2.24 -2.43
C PRO A 37 12.49 2.45 -1.03
N TRP A 38 11.37 1.80 -0.77
CA TRP A 38 10.66 1.87 0.49
C TRP A 38 10.68 0.51 1.18
N ARG A 39 10.92 0.50 2.48
CA ARG A 39 10.82 -0.70 3.31
C ARG A 39 9.57 -0.63 4.17
N PHE A 40 8.88 -1.75 4.28
CA PHE A 40 7.75 -1.87 5.18
C PHE A 40 8.19 -1.71 6.65
N ASP A 41 7.59 -0.77 7.36
CA ASP A 41 7.81 -0.54 8.78
C ASP A 41 6.78 -1.36 9.58
N ASP A 42 7.17 -2.60 9.89
CA ASP A 42 6.34 -3.56 10.60
C ASP A 42 6.08 -3.11 12.05
N ARG A 43 7.08 -2.52 12.72
CA ARG A 43 6.96 -2.01 14.09
C ARG A 43 5.89 -0.92 14.19
N THR A 44 5.98 0.11 13.36
CA THR A 44 5.00 1.22 13.38
C THR A 44 3.62 0.70 12.97
N THR A 45 3.55 -0.19 11.98
CA THR A 45 2.28 -0.80 11.55
C THR A 45 1.60 -1.59 12.67
N LEU A 46 2.35 -2.42 13.41
CA LEU A 46 1.82 -3.19 14.54
C LEU A 46 1.39 -2.28 15.70
N GLN A 47 2.18 -1.25 16.01
CA GLN A 47 1.86 -0.29 17.07
C GLN A 47 0.56 0.46 16.78
N GLU A 48 0.40 1.00 15.57
CA GLU A 48 -0.81 1.73 15.18
C GLU A 48 -2.03 0.79 15.07
N SER A 49 -1.83 -0.43 14.57
CA SER A 49 -2.90 -1.44 14.52
C SER A 49 -3.34 -1.88 15.91
N GLY A 50 -2.43 -1.90 16.89
CA GLY A 50 -2.74 -2.24 18.30
C GLY A 50 -3.62 -1.20 19.01
N LYS A 51 -3.78 0.01 18.45
CA LYS A 51 -4.70 1.04 18.95
C LYS A 51 -6.13 0.86 18.44
N LEU A 52 -6.35 -0.04 17.48
CA LEU A 52 -7.66 -0.30 16.89
C LEU A 52 -8.35 -1.44 17.62
N GLU A 53 -9.66 -1.33 17.79
CA GLU A 53 -10.49 -2.44 18.26
C GLU A 53 -10.73 -3.43 17.12
N LEU A 54 -9.84 -4.42 17.01
CA LEU A 54 -9.91 -5.45 15.98
C LEU A 54 -10.42 -6.76 16.56
N ASN A 55 -11.34 -7.41 15.85
CA ASN A 55 -11.68 -8.81 16.10
C ASN A 55 -10.49 -9.72 15.75
N ASP A 56 -10.52 -10.98 16.22
CA ASP A 56 -9.39 -11.89 16.10
C ASP A 56 -9.00 -12.18 14.65
N TYR A 57 -9.98 -12.34 13.75
CA TYR A 57 -9.73 -12.56 12.32
C TYR A 57 -8.96 -11.39 11.68
N LEU A 58 -9.33 -10.15 12.00
CA LEU A 58 -8.65 -8.96 11.49
C LEU A 58 -7.25 -8.82 12.08
N ARG A 59 -7.08 -9.14 13.37
CA ARG A 59 -5.78 -9.10 14.04
C ARG A 59 -4.81 -10.14 13.44
N GLU A 60 -5.28 -11.36 13.21
CA GLU A 60 -4.50 -12.40 12.54
C GLU A 60 -4.13 -12.00 11.11
N GLY A 61 -5.07 -11.41 10.36
CA GLY A 61 -4.82 -10.90 9.01
C GLY A 61 -3.73 -9.81 8.97
N VAL A 62 -3.75 -8.87 9.93
CA VAL A 62 -2.69 -7.85 10.09
C VAL A 62 -1.35 -8.52 10.42
N GLN A 63 -1.30 -9.43 11.38
CA GLN A 63 -0.05 -10.11 11.78
C GLN A 63 0.54 -10.96 10.66
N ALA A 64 -0.27 -11.76 9.96
CA ALA A 64 0.17 -12.59 8.85
C ALA A 64 0.73 -11.73 7.70
N THR A 65 0.03 -10.65 7.36
CA THR A 65 0.48 -9.76 6.30
C THR A 65 1.75 -9.00 6.68
N THR A 66 1.82 -8.53 7.93
CA THR A 66 3.00 -7.86 8.47
C THR A 66 4.22 -8.78 8.43
N THR A 67 4.04 -10.05 8.81
CA THR A 67 5.12 -11.05 8.78
C THR A 67 5.60 -11.32 7.37
N ARG A 68 4.68 -11.46 6.41
CA ARG A 68 5.02 -11.70 4.99
C ARG A 68 5.83 -10.56 4.37
N PHE A 69 5.46 -9.31 4.67
CA PHE A 69 6.10 -8.13 4.09
C PHE A 69 7.20 -7.51 4.96
N ARG A 70 7.58 -8.14 6.09
CA ARG A 70 8.59 -7.61 7.02
C ARG A 70 9.90 -7.22 6.33
N ASP A 71 10.32 -8.05 5.38
CA ASP A 71 11.57 -7.84 4.62
C ASP A 71 11.29 -7.35 3.19
N ALA A 72 10.10 -6.80 2.93
CA ALA A 72 9.71 -6.35 1.62
C ALA A 72 10.25 -4.96 1.29
N PHE A 73 10.80 -4.84 0.09
CA PHE A 73 11.21 -3.60 -0.54
C PHE A 73 10.25 -3.26 -1.68
N PHE A 74 9.87 -1.99 -1.75
CA PHE A 74 8.95 -1.44 -2.76
C PHE A 74 9.69 -0.38 -3.55
N GLU A 75 9.93 -0.64 -4.82
CA GLU A 75 10.58 0.28 -5.74
C GLU A 75 9.55 0.82 -6.73
N PHE A 76 9.26 2.12 -6.63
CA PHE A 76 8.40 2.83 -7.57
C PHE A 76 9.26 3.50 -8.62
N LYS A 77 8.97 3.25 -9.89
CA LYS A 77 9.70 3.86 -11.01
C LYS A 77 8.85 4.91 -11.71
N ALA A 78 9.53 5.89 -12.30
CA ALA A 78 8.90 6.99 -13.03
C ALA A 78 8.08 6.52 -14.25
N ASP A 79 8.40 5.34 -14.80
CA ASP A 79 7.66 4.68 -15.89
C ASP A 79 6.41 3.92 -15.40
N SER A 80 5.92 4.23 -14.20
CA SER A 80 4.79 3.58 -13.53
C SER A 80 5.03 2.11 -13.18
N THR A 81 6.26 1.61 -13.23
CA THR A 81 6.60 0.24 -12.78
C THR A 81 6.74 0.20 -11.26
N LEU A 82 6.12 -0.80 -10.63
CA LEU A 82 6.29 -1.13 -9.22
C LEU A 82 6.94 -2.49 -9.10
N THR A 83 8.07 -2.56 -8.41
CA THR A 83 8.73 -3.82 -8.05
C THR A 83 8.63 -4.02 -6.54
N ILE A 84 8.10 -5.18 -6.14
CA ILE A 84 8.08 -5.63 -4.75
C ILE A 84 9.04 -6.81 -4.62
N THR A 85 10.08 -6.64 -3.82
CA THR A 85 11.07 -7.68 -3.55
C THR A 85 10.92 -8.16 -2.12
N THR A 86 10.72 -9.45 -1.94
CA THR A 86 10.74 -10.13 -0.64
C THR A 86 11.84 -11.18 -0.62
N LYS A 87 12.04 -11.87 0.50
CA LYS A 87 12.98 -13.02 0.57
C LYS A 87 12.60 -14.16 -0.37
N GLU A 88 11.31 -14.35 -0.65
CA GLU A 88 10.80 -15.53 -1.37
C GLU A 88 10.47 -15.23 -2.84
N GLU A 89 10.10 -13.98 -3.14
CA GLU A 89 9.60 -13.60 -4.47
C GLU A 89 9.95 -12.16 -4.86
N VAL A 90 10.13 -11.95 -6.16
CA VAL A 90 10.10 -10.65 -6.81
C VAL A 90 8.81 -10.56 -7.62
N ARG A 91 8.00 -9.53 -7.36
CA ARG A 91 6.78 -9.23 -8.11
C ARG A 91 6.92 -7.89 -8.80
N THR A 92 6.53 -7.85 -10.06
CA THR A 92 6.46 -6.61 -10.83
C THR A 92 5.02 -6.33 -11.22
N GLY A 93 4.62 -5.08 -11.11
CA GLY A 93 3.31 -4.59 -11.51
C GLY A 93 3.39 -3.14 -11.99
N LYS A 94 2.22 -2.53 -12.15
CA LYS A 94 2.09 -1.10 -12.43
C LYS A 94 1.48 -0.38 -11.25
N TRP A 95 1.84 0.89 -11.11
CA TRP A 95 1.24 1.79 -10.13
C TRP A 95 0.78 3.07 -10.84
N MET A 96 -0.33 3.64 -10.41
CA MET A 96 -0.86 4.88 -10.98
C MET A 96 -1.47 5.76 -9.90
N TRP A 97 -1.33 7.07 -10.04
CA TRP A 97 -2.02 8.03 -9.20
C TRP A 97 -3.51 8.11 -9.54
N THR A 98 -4.31 8.29 -8.51
CA THR A 98 -5.73 8.61 -8.62
C THR A 98 -6.19 9.43 -7.43
N LYS A 99 -7.47 9.82 -7.45
CA LYS A 99 -8.17 10.34 -6.29
C LYS A 99 -9.29 9.38 -5.91
N PHE A 100 -9.38 9.07 -4.64
CA PHE A 100 -10.45 8.26 -4.07
C PHE A 100 -11.14 9.07 -2.97
N GLU A 101 -12.45 9.30 -3.11
CA GLU A 101 -13.23 10.12 -2.18
C GLU A 101 -12.62 11.51 -1.93
N GLY A 102 -12.06 12.12 -2.98
CA GLY A 102 -11.41 13.43 -2.91
C GLY A 102 -10.01 13.43 -2.28
N LYS A 103 -9.49 12.29 -1.83
CA LYS A 103 -8.17 12.13 -1.24
C LYS A 103 -7.17 11.48 -2.21
N PRO A 104 -5.85 11.76 -2.08
CA PRO A 104 -4.82 11.07 -2.84
C PRO A 104 -4.90 9.54 -2.65
N ALA A 105 -4.77 8.80 -3.74
CA ALA A 105 -4.75 7.35 -3.73
C ALA A 105 -3.86 6.82 -4.86
N VAL A 106 -3.34 5.60 -4.68
CA VAL A 106 -2.60 4.88 -5.72
C VAL A 106 -3.36 3.61 -6.11
N ILE A 107 -3.33 3.25 -7.39
CA ILE A 107 -3.83 1.96 -7.86
C ILE A 107 -2.61 1.10 -8.14
N PHE A 108 -2.58 -0.10 -7.54
CA PHE A 108 -1.62 -1.14 -7.90
C PHE A 108 -2.26 -2.13 -8.86
N GLN A 109 -1.53 -2.48 -9.90
CA GLN A 109 -1.94 -3.47 -10.90
C GLN A 109 -0.89 -4.57 -10.95
N PHE A 110 -1.21 -5.72 -10.36
CA PHE A 110 -0.46 -6.96 -10.51
C PHE A 110 -1.32 -7.99 -11.23
N ASP A 111 -0.71 -8.94 -11.93
CA ASP A 111 -1.44 -10.00 -12.63
C ASP A 111 -2.37 -10.76 -11.68
N GLY A 112 -3.64 -10.87 -12.06
CA GLY A 112 -4.67 -11.55 -11.26
C GLY A 112 -5.13 -10.79 -10.01
N THR A 113 -4.67 -9.56 -9.78
CA THR A 113 -5.16 -8.73 -8.66
C THR A 113 -6.22 -7.74 -9.13
N ARG A 114 -7.16 -7.43 -8.25
CA ARG A 114 -8.18 -6.43 -8.54
C ARG A 114 -7.60 -5.03 -8.31
N ASN A 115 -7.67 -4.21 -9.35
CA ASN A 115 -7.28 -2.81 -9.28
C ASN A 115 -8.26 -2.05 -8.36
N SER A 116 -7.79 -1.63 -7.20
CA SER A 116 -8.56 -0.78 -6.30
C SER A 116 -7.68 0.38 -5.83
N PRO A 117 -8.24 1.60 -5.76
CA PRO A 117 -7.53 2.72 -5.15
C PRO A 117 -7.19 2.41 -3.69
N VAL A 118 -5.91 2.57 -3.37
CA VAL A 118 -5.34 2.50 -2.03
C VAL A 118 -5.12 3.94 -1.58
N PRO A 119 -5.86 4.45 -0.58
CA PRO A 119 -5.63 5.79 -0.05
C PRO A 119 -4.18 5.97 0.39
N VAL A 120 -3.61 7.13 0.09
CA VAL A 120 -2.23 7.47 0.44
C VAL A 120 -2.19 8.72 1.31
N ASP A 121 -1.34 8.66 2.32
CA ASP A 121 -1.04 9.76 3.23
C ASP A 121 0.47 9.73 3.55
N THR A 122 0.96 10.77 4.22
CA THR A 122 2.34 10.79 4.73
C THR A 122 2.38 11.25 6.18
N LEU A 123 3.28 10.66 6.98
CA LEU A 123 3.63 11.19 8.30
C LEU A 123 4.98 11.91 8.20
N GLY A 124 4.92 13.23 8.06
CA GLY A 124 6.09 14.05 7.73
C GLY A 124 6.63 13.73 6.33
N ASP A 125 7.88 14.14 6.06
CA ASP A 125 8.48 14.04 4.73
C ASP A 125 9.00 12.63 4.38
N ASN A 126 9.00 11.70 5.34
CA ASN A 126 9.77 10.45 5.24
C ASN A 126 8.98 9.18 5.60
N ILE A 127 7.67 9.25 5.82
CA ILE A 127 6.87 8.06 6.08
C ILE A 127 5.71 8.03 5.11
N LEU A 128 5.70 7.04 4.24
CA LEU A 128 4.58 6.76 3.36
C LEU A 128 3.56 5.90 4.10
N VAL A 129 2.28 6.28 3.99
CA VAL A 129 1.18 5.56 4.62
C VAL A 129 0.20 5.10 3.54
N LEU A 130 -0.03 3.79 3.45
CA LEU A 130 -0.95 3.18 2.50
C LEU A 130 -2.14 2.53 3.22
N GLY A 131 -3.36 2.83 2.79
CA GLY A 131 -4.59 2.19 3.27
C GLY A 131 -4.88 0.88 2.54
N ILE A 132 -4.31 -0.26 2.98
CA ILE A 132 -4.24 -1.48 2.15
C ILE A 132 -5.42 -2.44 2.34
N ASN A 133 -6.00 -2.49 3.54
CA ASN A 133 -7.09 -3.43 3.83
C ASN A 133 -8.34 -2.63 4.22
N GLN A 134 -9.48 -2.86 3.57
CA GLN A 134 -10.73 -2.20 3.94
C GLN A 134 -11.62 -3.18 4.71
N ALA A 135 -11.95 -2.87 5.96
CA ALA A 135 -12.95 -3.58 6.75
C ALA A 135 -14.01 -2.58 7.19
N GLU A 136 -15.29 -2.85 6.92
CA GLU A 136 -16.42 -2.01 7.36
C GLU A 136 -16.26 -0.52 6.94
N GLY A 137 -15.67 -0.28 5.77
CA GLY A 137 -15.40 1.08 5.27
C GLY A 137 -14.10 1.71 5.79
N THR A 138 -13.37 1.08 6.71
CA THR A 138 -12.12 1.60 7.28
C THR A 138 -10.91 0.95 6.65
N TYR A 139 -9.97 1.77 6.19
CA TYR A 139 -8.69 1.30 5.68
C TYR A 139 -7.67 1.12 6.82
N PHE A 140 -7.00 -0.03 6.85
CA PHE A 140 -5.82 -0.25 7.68
C PHE A 140 -4.61 0.44 7.07
N LYS A 141 -3.97 1.28 7.88
CA LYS A 141 -2.75 1.99 7.52
C LYS A 141 -1.55 1.05 7.61
N ARG A 142 -0.71 1.05 6.58
CA ARG A 142 0.62 0.44 6.56
C ARG A 142 1.65 1.51 6.36
N TYR A 143 2.72 1.42 7.13
CA TYR A 143 3.76 2.44 7.17
C TYR A 143 4.99 1.94 6.45
N PHE A 144 5.64 2.85 5.73
CA PHE A 144 6.84 2.56 4.97
C PHE A 144 7.87 3.66 5.20
N SER A 145 9.10 3.25 5.41
CA SER A 145 10.24 4.16 5.56
C SER A 145 11.11 4.10 4.30
N PRO A 146 11.69 5.22 3.85
CA PRO A 146 12.65 5.21 2.76
C PRO A 146 13.87 4.40 3.19
N VAL A 147 14.39 3.62 2.25
CA VAL A 147 15.66 2.91 2.42
C VAL A 147 16.75 3.86 1.94
N ASP A 148 17.85 3.97 2.66
CA ASP A 148 19.02 4.66 2.11
C ASP A 148 19.59 3.78 0.99
N PRO A 149 19.75 4.27 -0.25
CA PRO A 149 20.36 3.49 -1.33
C PRO A 149 21.82 3.04 -1.05
N LYS A 150 22.40 3.40 0.10
CA LYS A 150 23.74 3.02 0.56
C LYS A 150 23.80 1.92 1.63
N GLU A 151 22.66 1.44 2.14
CA GLU A 151 22.58 0.23 2.99
C GLU A 151 22.56 -1.05 2.14
#